data_AF-A0A7S3GPK0-F1
#
_entry.id   AF-A0A7S3GPK0-F1
#
_cell.length_a   1.000
_cell.length_b   1.000
_cell.length_c   1.000
_cell.angle_alpha   90.00
_cell.angle_beta   90.00
_cell.angle_gamma   90.00
#
_symmetry.space_group_name_H-M   'P 1'
#
loop_
_entity.id
_entity.type
_entity.pdbx_description
1 polymer ?
#
loop_
_entity_poly.entity_id
_entity_poly.type
_entity_poly.pdbx_seq_one_letter_code
_entity_poly.pdbx_strand_id
1 'polypeptide(L)'
;DFNTGKPWEKIQFTFFGKNTQLFENILNDAYEVSSQKEENKTTIYTNWGSEWREFGQPRTKRLLESVVLDKGVAEKIMADVLEWTNSADWYRDRGIPYRRGYLLHGPPGSGKSSFIMALAGRLGYNICILNLAERGLTDDRLALALSNIPP
;
A
#
# COMPACT_ATOMS: atom_id res chain seq x y z
N ASP A 1 28.76 -10.47 4.68
CA ASP A 1 28.36 -9.17 4.08
C ASP A 1 28.88 -8.05 4.98
N PHE A 2 29.64 -7.09 4.45
CA PHE A 2 30.34 -6.06 5.27
C PHE A 2 29.37 -5.17 6.07
N ASN A 3 28.07 -5.18 5.73
CA ASN A 3 27.04 -4.39 6.39
C ASN A 3 26.32 -5.08 7.56
N THR A 4 26.46 -6.40 7.74
CA THR A 4 25.68 -7.14 8.76
C THR A 4 26.52 -7.96 9.73
N GLY A 5 27.83 -8.12 9.47
CA GLY A 5 28.71 -8.98 10.28
C GLY A 5 28.32 -10.46 10.26
N LYS A 6 27.30 -10.85 9.46
CA LYS A 6 26.86 -12.23 9.33
C LYS A 6 27.79 -13.00 8.38
N PRO A 7 28.10 -14.27 8.70
CA PRO A 7 28.86 -15.14 7.82
C PRO A 7 28.12 -15.31 6.49
N TRP A 8 28.87 -15.58 5.42
CA TRP A 8 28.28 -15.87 4.12
C TRP A 8 27.47 -17.18 4.20
N GLU A 9 26.18 -17.11 3.91
CA GLU A 9 25.30 -18.28 3.85
C GLU A 9 25.02 -18.66 2.40
N LYS A 10 25.15 -19.95 2.07
CA LYS A 10 24.82 -20.51 0.76
C LYS A 10 23.77 -21.59 0.95
N ILE A 11 22.60 -21.40 0.34
CA ILE A 11 21.55 -22.42 0.26
C ILE A 11 21.65 -23.08 -1.11
N GLN A 12 21.82 -24.40 -1.15
CA GLN A 12 21.92 -25.17 -2.39
C GLN A 12 20.88 -26.29 -2.40
N PHE A 13 19.99 -26.26 -3.38
CA PHE A 13 19.04 -27.34 -3.64
C PHE A 13 19.61 -28.27 -4.71
N THR A 14 19.56 -29.59 -4.48
CA THR A 14 20.00 -30.60 -5.43
C THR A 14 18.87 -31.60 -5.63
N PHE A 15 18.45 -31.81 -6.88
CA PHE A 15 17.36 -32.72 -7.23
C PHE A 15 17.86 -33.79 -8.19
N PHE A 16 17.22 -34.96 -8.14
CA PHE A 16 17.47 -36.03 -9.10
C PHE A 16 16.43 -35.98 -10.22
N GLY A 17 16.87 -35.87 -11.47
CA GLY A 17 16.00 -35.81 -12.66
C GLY A 17 15.97 -34.43 -13.34
N LYS A 18 15.27 -34.35 -14.49
CA LYS A 18 15.15 -33.13 -15.32
C LYS A 18 13.89 -32.31 -15.01
N ASN A 19 13.09 -32.73 -14.04
CA ASN A 19 11.80 -32.10 -13.76
C ASN A 19 12.00 -30.82 -12.93
N THR A 20 12.03 -29.66 -13.61
CA THR A 20 12.15 -28.34 -12.98
C THR A 20 10.88 -27.90 -12.25
N GLN A 21 9.75 -28.57 -12.50
CA GLN A 21 8.45 -28.22 -11.91
C GLN A 21 8.46 -28.31 -10.37
N LEU A 22 9.21 -29.25 -9.81
CA LEU A 22 9.29 -29.41 -8.36
C LEU A 22 9.95 -28.20 -7.69
N PHE A 23 10.97 -27.62 -8.34
CA PHE A 23 11.65 -26.43 -7.84
C PHE A 23 10.75 -25.19 -7.95
N GLU A 24 10.05 -25.04 -9.07
CA GLU A 24 9.06 -23.97 -9.26
C GLU A 24 7.96 -24.04 -8.19
N ASN A 25 7.44 -25.24 -7.89
CA ASN A 25 6.43 -25.41 -6.85
C ASN A 25 6.96 -25.02 -5.47
N ILE A 26 8.17 -25.45 -5.08
CA ILE A 26 8.77 -25.08 -3.79
C ILE A 26 8.97 -23.56 -3.69
N LEU A 27 9.41 -22.91 -4.77
CA LEU A 27 9.55 -21.46 -4.80
C LEU A 27 8.20 -20.75 -4.70
N ASN A 28 7.18 -21.24 -5.40
CA ASN A 28 5.82 -20.69 -5.33
C ASN A 28 5.24 -20.86 -3.92
N ASP A 29 5.39 -22.04 -3.30
CA ASP A 29 4.95 -22.30 -1.93
C ASP A 29 5.65 -21.35 -0.93
N ALA A 30 6.97 -21.18 -1.06
CA ALA A 30 7.72 -20.25 -0.23
C ALA A 30 7.29 -18.80 -0.44
N TYR A 31 7.02 -18.43 -1.70
CA TYR A 31 6.50 -17.12 -2.06
C TYR A 31 5.11 -16.88 -1.45
N GLU A 32 4.19 -17.85 -1.55
CA GLU A 32 2.85 -17.76 -0.95
C GLU A 32 2.90 -17.63 0.57
N VAL A 33 3.78 -18.40 1.24
CA VAL A 33 3.97 -18.30 2.70
C VAL A 33 4.55 -16.95 3.11
N SER A 34 5.42 -16.36 2.28
CA SER A 34 5.97 -15.02 2.50
C SER A 34 4.93 -13.95 2.24
N SER A 35 4.19 -14.05 1.13
CA SER A 35 3.19 -13.07 0.71
C SER A 35 2.06 -12.99 1.73
N GLN A 36 1.57 -14.11 2.26
CA GLN A 36 0.51 -14.12 3.28
C GLN A 36 0.88 -13.37 4.58
N LYS A 37 2.17 -13.32 4.93
CA LYS A 37 2.66 -12.60 6.11
C LYS A 37 2.70 -11.08 5.89
N GLU A 38 2.94 -10.64 4.66
CA GLU A 38 2.95 -9.23 4.26
C GLU A 38 1.56 -8.74 3.87
N GLU A 39 0.75 -9.59 3.23
CA GLU A 39 -0.61 -9.33 2.77
C GLU A 39 -1.55 -8.93 3.90
N ASN A 40 -1.22 -9.16 5.16
CA ASN A 40 -2.09 -8.78 6.28
C ASN A 40 -1.68 -7.50 7.00
N LYS A 41 -0.69 -6.78 6.46
CA LYS A 41 -0.21 -5.53 7.06
C LYS A 41 -0.36 -4.35 6.12
N THR A 42 -0.60 -3.19 6.71
CA THR A 42 -0.63 -1.90 6.03
C THR A 42 0.50 -1.06 6.61
N THR A 43 1.47 -0.72 5.77
CA THR A 43 2.57 0.16 6.15
C THR A 43 2.13 1.62 6.01
N ILE A 44 2.49 2.42 7.00
CA ILE A 44 2.21 3.86 6.99
C ILE A 44 3.53 4.57 6.71
N TYR A 45 3.55 5.48 5.76
CA TYR A 45 4.67 6.35 5.44
C TYR A 45 4.37 7.78 5.86
N THR A 46 5.39 8.48 6.31
CA THR A 46 5.36 9.93 6.58
C THR A 46 6.49 10.60 5.82
N ASN A 47 6.25 11.81 5.33
CA ASN A 47 7.30 12.57 4.66
C ASN A 47 8.21 13.24 5.70
N TRP A 48 9.52 13.03 5.59
CA TRP A 48 10.54 13.64 6.44
C TRP A 48 11.47 14.47 5.55
N GLY A 49 11.10 15.73 5.35
CA GLY A 49 11.86 16.67 4.51
C GLY A 49 11.71 16.38 3.02
N SER A 50 12.56 15.49 2.48
CA SER A 50 12.60 15.14 1.05
C SER A 50 12.34 13.65 0.77
N GLU A 51 12.14 12.84 1.80
CA GLU A 51 12.04 11.39 1.68
C GLU A 51 10.81 10.85 2.43
N TRP A 52 10.24 9.77 1.91
CA TRP A 52 9.23 8.99 2.61
C TRP A 52 9.91 7.97 3.52
N ARG A 53 9.48 7.93 4.78
CA ARG A 53 9.96 6.98 5.77
C ARG A 53 8.81 6.24 6.41
N GLU A 54 9.02 4.97 6.69
CA GLU A 54 8.08 4.16 7.43
C GLU A 54 7.83 4.77 8.81
N PHE A 55 6.56 4.87 9.18
CA PHE A 55 6.12 5.43 10.43
C PHE A 55 5.59 4.32 11.34
N GLY A 56 6.42 3.93 12.30
CA GLY A 56 6.11 2.86 13.25
C GLY A 56 6.10 1.47 12.60
N GLN A 57 5.55 0.49 13.32
CA GLN A 57 5.44 -0.87 12.82
C GLN A 57 4.23 -1.02 11.88
N PRO A 58 4.32 -1.87 10.83
CA PRO A 58 3.19 -2.15 9.97
C PRO A 58 1.98 -2.63 10.76
N ARG A 59 0.81 -2.04 10.48
CA ARG A 59 -0.42 -2.31 11.25
C ARG A 59 -1.17 -3.46 10.64
N THR A 60 -1.83 -4.28 11.45
CA THR A 60 -2.75 -5.30 10.95
C THR A 60 -3.87 -4.64 10.16
N LYS A 61 -4.25 -5.26 9.03
CA LYS A 61 -5.36 -4.81 8.20
C LYS A 61 -6.63 -4.69 9.03
N ARG A 62 -7.24 -3.51 8.99
CA ARG A 62 -8.52 -3.27 9.64
C ARG A 62 -9.64 -3.70 8.69
N LEU A 63 -10.55 -4.55 9.18
CA LEU A 63 -11.73 -4.96 8.40
C LEU A 63 -12.60 -3.74 8.06
N LEU A 64 -13.09 -3.66 6.83
CA LEU A 64 -13.96 -2.57 6.38
C LEU A 64 -15.25 -2.52 7.20
N GLU A 65 -15.76 -3.70 7.54
CA GLU A 65 -16.96 -3.94 8.33
C GLU A 65 -16.81 -3.44 9.78
N SER A 66 -15.58 -3.25 10.26
CA SER A 66 -15.31 -2.67 11.59
C SER A 66 -15.53 -1.17 11.67
N VAL A 67 -15.78 -0.51 10.53
CA VAL A 67 -16.03 0.94 10.45
C VAL A 67 -17.47 1.16 10.04
N VAL A 68 -18.31 1.53 11.01
CA VAL A 68 -19.73 1.81 10.77
C VAL A 68 -19.87 3.23 10.26
N LEU A 69 -20.23 3.36 8.99
CA LEU A 69 -20.63 4.62 8.34
C LEU A 69 -22.13 4.59 8.04
N ASP A 70 -22.67 5.72 7.57
CA ASP A 70 -24.04 5.76 7.06
C ASP A 70 -24.24 4.73 5.94
N LYS A 71 -25.44 4.16 5.90
CA LYS A 71 -25.81 3.07 5.00
C LYS A 71 -25.50 3.41 3.54
N GLY A 72 -24.70 2.58 2.88
CA GLY A 72 -24.37 2.71 1.46
C GLY A 72 -23.16 3.60 1.15
N VAL A 73 -22.61 4.34 2.13
CA VAL A 73 -21.46 5.23 1.90
C VAL A 73 -20.19 4.43 1.64
N ALA A 74 -19.90 3.44 2.48
CA ALA A 74 -18.72 2.60 2.34
C ALA A 74 -18.74 1.81 1.02
N GLU A 75 -19.89 1.24 0.68
CA GLU A 75 -20.11 0.45 -0.53
C GLU A 75 -19.96 1.29 -1.78
N LYS A 76 -20.52 2.51 -1.79
CA LYS A 76 -20.40 3.44 -2.91
C LYS A 76 -18.94 3.83 -3.18
N ILE A 77 -18.19 4.16 -2.13
CA ILE A 77 -16.77 4.54 -2.28
C ILE A 77 -15.95 3.34 -2.74
N MET A 78 -16.19 2.15 -2.17
CA MET A 78 -15.49 0.93 -2.60
C MET A 78 -15.76 0.61 -4.08
N ALA A 79 -17.01 0.70 -4.52
CA ALA A 79 -17.37 0.47 -5.92
C ALA A 79 -16.66 1.46 -6.86
N ASP A 80 -16.64 2.75 -6.51
CA ASP A 80 -15.96 3.79 -7.30
C ASP A 80 -14.45 3.53 -7.41
N VAL A 81 -13.80 3.13 -6.32
CA VAL A 81 -12.36 2.80 -6.33
C VAL A 81 -12.08 1.61 -7.23
N LEU A 82 -12.88 0.54 -7.13
CA LEU A 82 -12.73 -0.65 -7.96
C LEU A 82 -12.97 -0.36 -9.45
N GLU A 83 -13.97 0.46 -9.75
CA GLU A 83 -14.22 0.93 -11.12
C GLU A 83 -13.05 1.75 -11.65
N TRP A 84 -12.55 2.70 -10.86
CA TRP A 84 -11.40 3.52 -11.22
C TRP A 84 -10.17 2.66 -11.51
N THR A 85 -9.84 1.67 -10.67
CA THR A 85 -8.71 0.75 -10.86
C THR A 85 -8.77 0.00 -12.19
N ASN A 86 -9.97 -0.32 -12.68
CA ASN A 86 -10.19 -1.01 -13.95
C ASN A 86 -10.30 -0.07 -15.17
N SER A 87 -10.28 1.25 -14.96
CA SER A 87 -10.51 2.25 -16.01
C SER A 87 -9.23 2.82 -16.65
N ALA A 88 -8.05 2.27 -16.33
CA ALA A 88 -6.76 2.81 -16.77
C ALA A 88 -6.67 3.03 -18.29
N ASP A 89 -7.18 2.09 -19.10
CA ASP A 89 -7.20 2.20 -20.56
C ASP A 89 -8.07 3.38 -21.03
N TRP A 90 -9.23 3.58 -20.41
CA TRP A 90 -10.14 4.68 -20.75
C TRP A 90 -9.50 6.05 -20.54
N TYR A 91 -8.71 6.22 -19.47
CA TYR A 91 -7.95 7.43 -19.18
C TYR A 91 -6.83 7.64 -20.19
N ARG A 92 -6.07 6.57 -20.50
CA ARG A 92 -4.97 6.60 -21.46
C ARG A 92 -5.48 7.01 -22.85
N ASP A 93 -6.55 6.39 -23.33
CA ASP A 93 -7.08 6.61 -24.68
C ASP A 93 -7.60 8.05 -24.88
N ARG A 94 -7.94 8.74 -23.78
CA ARG A 94 -8.41 10.13 -23.78
C ARG A 94 -7.32 11.14 -23.42
N GLY A 95 -6.11 10.70 -23.10
CA GLY A 95 -5.02 11.58 -22.65
C GLY A 95 -5.31 12.28 -21.31
N ILE A 96 -6.20 11.72 -20.47
CA ILE A 96 -6.55 12.29 -19.17
C ILE A 96 -5.59 11.71 -18.12
N PRO A 97 -4.99 12.53 -17.24
CA PRO A 97 -4.15 12.03 -16.15
C PRO A 97 -4.91 11.03 -15.27
N TYR A 98 -4.36 9.83 -15.12
CA TYR A 98 -4.94 8.76 -14.32
C TYR A 98 -4.77 9.04 -12.82
N ARG A 99 -5.67 9.85 -12.26
CA ARG A 99 -5.69 10.24 -10.85
C ARG A 99 -7.14 10.33 -10.34
N ARG A 100 -7.37 9.93 -9.10
CA ARG A 100 -8.67 10.01 -8.42
C ARG A 100 -8.51 10.66 -7.05
N GLY A 101 -9.33 11.67 -6.77
CA GLY A 101 -9.33 12.39 -5.50
C GLY A 101 -10.64 12.22 -4.76
N TYR A 102 -10.56 12.01 -3.43
CA TYR A 102 -11.72 11.86 -2.55
C TYR A 102 -11.67 12.89 -1.43
N LEU A 103 -12.81 13.49 -1.11
CA LEU A 103 -12.98 14.40 0.02
C LEU A 103 -13.95 13.79 1.03
N LEU A 104 -13.43 13.39 2.19
CA LEU A 104 -14.24 12.93 3.32
C LEU A 104 -14.36 14.06 4.34
N HIS A 105 -15.57 14.57 4.57
CA HIS A 105 -15.83 15.65 5.52
C HIS A 105 -16.90 15.26 6.55
N GLY A 106 -16.93 15.97 7.67
CA GLY A 106 -17.87 15.73 8.77
C GLY A 106 -17.23 15.98 10.14
N PRO A 107 -17.99 15.84 11.24
CA PRO A 107 -17.51 16.11 12.60
C PRO A 107 -16.23 15.35 12.97
N PRO A 108 -15.36 15.87 13.85
CA PRO A 108 -14.22 15.11 14.37
C PRO A 108 -14.73 13.83 15.06
N GLY A 109 -13.98 12.74 14.92
CA GLY A 109 -14.38 11.43 15.49
C GLY A 109 -15.36 10.62 14.65
N SER A 110 -15.84 11.10 13.50
CA SER A 110 -16.80 10.39 12.64
C SER A 110 -16.23 9.19 11.84
N GLY A 111 -15.08 8.64 12.23
CA GLY A 111 -14.51 7.46 11.58
C GLY A 111 -13.80 7.65 10.23
N LYS A 112 -13.62 8.89 9.71
CA LYS A 112 -12.97 9.15 8.41
C LYS A 112 -11.58 8.52 8.25
N SER A 113 -10.66 8.80 9.16
CA SER A 113 -9.30 8.24 9.11
C SER A 113 -9.31 6.72 9.32
N SER A 114 -10.22 6.23 10.18
CA SER A 114 -10.43 4.79 10.38
C SER A 114 -10.91 4.10 9.10
N PHE A 115 -11.79 4.74 8.34
CA PHE A 115 -12.29 4.23 7.07
C PHE A 115 -11.19 4.17 6.02
N ILE A 116 -10.37 5.22 5.89
CA ILE A 116 -9.21 5.23 4.98
C ILE A 116 -8.25 4.07 5.30
N MET A 117 -7.97 3.84 6.59
CA MET A 117 -7.13 2.70 7.01
C MET A 117 -7.72 1.34 6.62
N ALA A 118 -9.04 1.18 6.80
CA ALA A 118 -9.70 -0.07 6.44
C ALA A 118 -9.80 -0.27 4.92
N LEU A 119 -10.03 0.80 4.17
CA LEU A 119 -10.08 0.81 2.70
C LEU A 119 -8.70 0.44 2.11
N ALA A 120 -7.63 1.08 2.57
CA ALA A 120 -6.26 0.76 2.15
C ALA A 120 -5.90 -0.69 2.49
N GLY A 121 -6.26 -1.15 3.69
CA GLY A 121 -6.11 -2.55 4.08
C GLY A 121 -6.84 -3.51 3.14
N ARG A 122 -8.09 -3.21 2.77
CA ARG A 122 -8.87 -4.05 1.85
C ARG A 122 -8.28 -4.11 0.44
N LEU A 123 -7.68 -3.02 -0.03
CA LEU A 123 -7.05 -2.92 -1.37
C LEU A 123 -5.59 -3.39 -1.40
N GLY A 124 -4.98 -3.65 -0.23
CA GLY A 124 -3.56 -4.00 -0.14
C GLY A 124 -2.62 -2.82 -0.41
N TYR A 125 -3.09 -1.59 -0.19
CA TYR A 125 -2.28 -0.38 -0.37
C TYR A 125 -1.63 0.08 0.93
N ASN A 126 -0.43 0.65 0.78
CA ASN A 126 0.24 1.42 1.82
C ASN A 126 -0.40 2.82 1.95
N ILE A 127 -0.24 3.45 3.11
CA ILE A 127 -0.81 4.77 3.38
C ILE A 127 0.32 5.79 3.52
N CYS A 128 0.33 6.80 2.65
CA CYS A 128 1.24 7.93 2.76
C CYS A 128 0.52 9.11 3.42
N ILE A 129 0.97 9.53 4.60
CA ILE A 129 0.40 10.67 5.33
C ILE A 129 1.28 11.89 5.10
N LEU A 130 0.68 12.95 4.56
CA LEU A 130 1.31 14.25 4.38
C LEU A 130 0.55 15.31 5.17
N ASN A 131 1.25 16.04 6.04
CA ASN A 131 0.66 17.14 6.80
C ASN A 131 0.97 18.47 6.11
N LEU A 132 -0.05 19.09 5.51
CA LEU A 132 0.12 20.37 4.81
C LEU A 132 0.43 21.55 5.75
N ALA A 133 0.18 21.40 7.06
CA ALA A 133 0.45 22.44 8.06
C ALA A 133 1.87 22.36 8.64
N GLU A 134 2.73 21.47 8.14
CA GLU A 134 4.10 21.33 8.61
C GLU A 134 4.92 22.59 8.31
N ARG A 135 5.65 23.09 9.31
CA ARG A 135 6.51 24.26 9.14
C ARG A 135 7.67 23.93 8.20
N GLY A 136 7.81 24.72 7.13
CA GLY A 136 8.87 24.53 6.13
C GLY A 136 8.51 23.59 4.98
N LEU A 137 7.23 23.21 4.85
CA LEU A 137 6.71 22.64 3.60
C LEU A 137 6.56 23.76 2.56
N THR A 138 7.34 23.70 1.50
CA THR A 138 7.27 24.59 0.34
C THR A 138 6.61 23.89 -0.85
N ASP A 139 6.17 24.64 -1.85
CA ASP A 139 5.54 24.07 -3.06
C ASP A 139 6.47 23.09 -3.78
N ASP A 140 7.77 23.39 -3.88
CA ASP A 140 8.77 22.49 -4.47
C ASP A 140 8.89 21.17 -3.70
N ARG A 141 8.84 21.23 -2.36
CA ARG A 141 8.89 20.04 -1.50
C ARG A 141 7.61 19.23 -1.59
N LEU A 142 6.46 19.88 -1.67
CA LEU A 142 5.18 19.22 -1.90
C LEU A 142 5.18 18.50 -3.25
N ALA A 143 5.64 19.17 -4.32
CA ALA A 143 5.75 18.57 -5.64
C ALA A 143 6.69 17.35 -5.64
N LEU A 144 7.85 17.46 -4.96
CA LEU A 144 8.80 16.35 -4.80
C LEU A 144 8.21 15.18 -4.00
N ALA A 145 7.47 15.46 -2.92
CA ALA A 145 6.83 14.43 -2.12
C ALA A 145 5.77 13.66 -2.94
N LEU A 146 5.01 14.36 -3.79
CA LEU A 146 4.01 13.76 -4.68
C LEU A 146 4.62 13.02 -5.87
N SER A 147 5.83 13.37 -6.32
CA SER A 147 6.51 12.65 -7.40
C SER A 147 7.18 11.35 -6.93
N ASN A 148 7.64 11.33 -5.67
CA ASN A 148 8.45 10.23 -5.13
C ASN A 148 7.69 9.34 -4.15
N ILE A 149 6.46 8.95 -4.49
CA ILE A 149 5.62 8.11 -3.62
C ILE A 149 6.18 6.68 -3.59
N PRO A 150 6.34 6.04 -2.40
CA PRO A 150 6.78 4.65 -2.30
C PRO A 150 5.75 3.69 -2.93
N PRO A 151 6.18 2.50 -3.38
CA PRO A 151 5.32 1.52 -4.03
C PRO A 151 4.24 0.94 -3.10
#